data_AF-X1TMD0-F1
#
_entry.id   AF-X1TMD0-F1
#
_cell.length_a   1.000
_cell.length_b   1.000
_cell.length_c   1.000
_cell.angle_alpha   90.00
_cell.angle_beta   90.00
_cell.angle_gamma   90.00
#
_symmetry.space_group_name_H-M   'P 1'
#
loop_
_entity.id
_entity.type
_entity.pdbx_description
1 polymer ?
#
loop_
_entity_poly.entity_id
_entity_poly.type
_entity_poly.pdbx_seq_one_letter_code
_entity_poly.pdbx_strand_id
1 'polypeptide(L)'
;QDYIDSLLAELRDAPEGYTKRMWDNQQRTPIIWLEKDALFTPVSSIAHRYRVRTYAARGYSSFTAVYEAAREIQTYGNATVLQLTDFDPSGEDMVRDLERRLTRYGAEDFQLVKIALTHIQVAGLGLPPMPAKTSDPRYERFAATYGSEAVELDALPPDELERIVIHAIESLLDIDQWNEDTARIETEKEEVRDRITELLEKIE
;
A
#
# COMPACT_ATOMS: atom_id res chain seq x y z
N GLN A 1 -42.23 -10.95 1.32
CA GLN A 1 -41.97 -10.20 2.56
C GLN A 1 -40.47 -10.15 2.80
N ASP A 2 -39.78 -11.30 2.76
CA ASP A 2 -38.32 -11.44 2.96
C ASP A 2 -37.40 -10.46 2.21
N TYR A 3 -37.68 -10.07 0.95
CA TYR A 3 -36.80 -9.16 0.21
C TYR A 3 -36.87 -7.70 0.66
N ILE A 4 -38.04 -7.23 1.12
CA ILE A 4 -38.16 -5.85 1.63
C ILE A 4 -37.51 -5.77 3.00
N ASP A 5 -37.75 -6.76 3.86
CA ASP A 5 -37.15 -6.83 5.20
C ASP A 5 -35.62 -6.92 5.13
N SER A 6 -35.06 -7.63 4.14
CA SER A 6 -33.61 -7.65 3.91
C SER A 6 -33.05 -6.28 3.50
N LEU A 7 -33.75 -5.55 2.61
CA LEU A 7 -33.32 -4.21 2.22
C LEU A 7 -33.42 -3.19 3.37
N LEU A 8 -34.44 -3.32 4.23
CA LEU A 8 -34.56 -2.49 5.43
C LEU A 8 -33.44 -2.79 6.43
N ALA A 9 -33.04 -4.06 6.58
CA ALA A 9 -31.90 -4.45 7.39
C ALA A 9 -30.57 -3.90 6.83
N GLU A 10 -30.33 -4.04 5.51
CA GLU A 10 -29.16 -3.45 4.85
C GLU A 10 -29.11 -1.93 5.04
N LEU A 11 -30.26 -1.25 4.93
CA LEU A 11 -30.33 0.19 5.14
C LEU A 11 -30.03 0.56 6.60
N ARG A 12 -30.49 -0.22 7.58
CA ARG A 12 -30.15 -0.02 9.01
C ARG A 12 -28.66 -0.13 9.29
N ASP A 13 -27.98 -1.07 8.62
CA ASP A 13 -26.55 -1.32 8.82
C ASP A 13 -25.65 -0.43 7.95
N ALA A 14 -26.21 0.25 6.94
CA ALA A 14 -25.48 1.12 6.01
C ALA A 14 -24.57 2.18 6.68
N PRO A 15 -24.94 2.81 7.82
CA PRO A 15 -24.04 3.72 8.53
C PRO A 15 -22.71 3.08 8.93
N GLU A 16 -22.65 1.78 9.21
CA GLU A 16 -21.41 1.09 9.57
C GLU A 16 -20.38 1.08 8.44
N GLY A 17 -20.84 1.16 7.19
CA GLY A 17 -19.99 1.31 6.01
C GLY A 17 -19.61 2.76 5.69
N TYR A 18 -20.11 3.75 6.44
CA TYR A 18 -19.81 5.15 6.19
C TYR A 18 -18.32 5.44 6.42
N THR A 19 -17.64 5.83 5.35
CA THR A 19 -16.22 6.16 5.39
C THR A 19 -15.90 7.22 4.34
N LYS A 20 -14.84 7.98 4.59
CA LYS A 20 -14.26 8.90 3.62
C LYS A 20 -12.86 8.48 3.22
N ARG A 21 -12.32 9.13 2.19
CA ARG A 21 -10.93 9.00 1.76
C ARG A 21 -10.03 9.74 2.76
N MET A 22 -9.52 9.02 3.75
CA MET A 22 -8.71 9.59 4.84
C MET A 22 -7.40 10.23 4.36
N TRP A 23 -6.87 9.74 3.24
CA TRP A 23 -5.61 10.24 2.68
C TRP A 23 -5.76 11.49 1.81
N ASP A 24 -6.98 11.87 1.42
CA ASP A 24 -7.20 13.06 0.57
C ASP A 24 -6.80 14.37 1.29
N ASN A 25 -6.82 14.38 2.62
CA ASN A 25 -6.42 15.52 3.45
C ASN A 25 -4.92 15.52 3.80
N GLN A 26 -4.23 14.41 3.57
CA GLN A 26 -2.83 14.21 3.91
C GLN A 26 -1.91 14.74 2.82
N GLN A 27 -0.64 15.02 3.17
CA GLN A 27 0.31 15.61 2.20
C GLN A 27 0.59 14.72 1.00
N ARG A 28 0.64 13.40 1.19
CA ARG A 28 0.82 12.40 0.13
C ARG A 28 0.02 11.14 0.44
N THR A 29 -0.53 10.53 -0.60
CA THR A 29 -1.28 9.28 -0.48
C THR A 29 -0.36 8.07 -0.71
N PRO A 30 -0.12 7.20 0.28
CA PRO A 30 0.68 6.00 0.09
C PRO A 30 -0.06 4.95 -0.74
N ILE A 31 0.71 4.23 -1.56
CA ILE A 31 0.33 2.93 -2.11
C ILE A 31 1.48 1.95 -1.90
N ILE A 32 1.19 0.68 -1.69
CA ILE A 32 2.22 -0.35 -1.57
C ILE A 32 2.41 -1.05 -2.91
N TRP A 33 3.67 -1.21 -3.31
CA TRP A 33 4.05 -2.05 -4.45
C TRP A 33 4.91 -3.22 -3.96
N LEU A 34 4.37 -4.43 -4.02
CA LEU A 34 5.02 -5.63 -3.52
C LEU A 34 5.44 -6.55 -4.68
N GLU A 35 6.71 -6.93 -4.71
CA GLU A 35 7.22 -7.89 -5.67
C GLU A 35 6.78 -9.33 -5.36
N LYS A 36 6.89 -9.72 -4.08
CA LYS A 36 6.72 -11.11 -3.65
C LYS A 36 5.25 -11.47 -3.34
N ASP A 37 4.66 -12.35 -4.17
CA ASP A 37 3.26 -12.76 -4.04
C ASP A 37 2.93 -13.44 -2.70
N ALA A 38 3.87 -14.23 -2.17
CA ALA A 38 3.70 -14.93 -0.89
C ALA A 38 3.47 -13.97 0.29
N LEU A 39 3.97 -12.72 0.17
CA LEU A 39 3.84 -11.69 1.19
C LEU A 39 2.63 -10.78 0.96
N PHE A 40 1.82 -11.02 -0.10
CA PHE A 40 0.70 -10.14 -0.43
C PHE A 40 -0.34 -10.06 0.69
N THR A 41 -0.77 -11.21 1.22
CA THR A 41 -1.76 -11.26 2.30
C THR A 41 -1.28 -10.57 3.59
N PRO A 42 -0.09 -10.88 4.15
CA PRO A 42 0.36 -10.21 5.37
C PRO A 42 0.54 -8.71 5.17
N VAL A 43 1.19 -8.29 4.07
CA VAL A 43 1.40 -6.85 3.78
C VAL A 43 0.08 -6.12 3.56
N SER A 44 -0.87 -6.70 2.81
CA SER A 44 -2.18 -6.10 2.58
C SER A 44 -3.01 -6.01 3.85
N SER A 45 -2.92 -7.00 4.75
CA SER A 45 -3.58 -6.95 6.05
C SER A 45 -3.10 -5.75 6.88
N ILE A 46 -1.78 -5.53 6.91
CA ILE A 46 -1.16 -4.38 7.59
C ILE A 46 -1.63 -3.07 6.96
N ALA A 47 -1.51 -2.95 5.63
CA ALA A 47 -1.85 -1.75 4.87
C ALA A 47 -3.33 -1.37 4.97
N HIS A 48 -4.21 -2.37 5.01
CA HIS A 48 -5.66 -2.19 5.12
C HIS A 48 -6.05 -1.48 6.41
N ARG A 49 -5.32 -1.69 7.52
CA ARG A 49 -5.55 -0.94 8.78
C ARG A 49 -5.42 0.57 8.61
N TYR A 50 -4.60 1.00 7.65
CA TYR A 50 -4.39 2.40 7.29
C TYR A 50 -5.12 2.79 6.00
N ARG A 51 -6.04 1.95 5.50
CA ARG A 51 -6.78 2.18 4.24
C ARG A 51 -5.85 2.39 3.03
N VAL A 52 -4.68 1.76 3.05
CA VAL A 52 -3.66 1.83 2.00
C VAL A 52 -3.81 0.65 1.06
N ARG A 53 -3.76 0.91 -0.24
CA ARG A 53 -3.90 -0.13 -1.27
C ARG A 53 -2.56 -0.80 -1.58
N THR A 54 -2.58 -2.13 -1.72
CA THR A 54 -1.42 -2.94 -2.10
C THR A 54 -1.57 -3.48 -3.51
N TYR A 55 -0.52 -3.35 -4.32
CA TYR A 55 -0.40 -3.90 -5.66
C TYR A 55 0.68 -4.99 -5.67
N ALA A 56 0.44 -6.10 -6.36
CA ALA A 56 1.38 -7.21 -6.51
C ALA A 56 2.00 -7.24 -7.92
N ALA A 57 3.32 -7.38 -8.01
CA ALA A 57 4.03 -7.48 -9.29
C ALA A 57 4.01 -8.93 -9.83
N ARG A 58 2.89 -9.39 -10.38
CA ARG A 58 2.80 -10.72 -11.04
C ARG A 58 3.00 -10.64 -12.55
N GLY A 59 3.91 -11.42 -13.14
CA GLY A 59 3.90 -11.89 -14.55
C GLY A 59 3.19 -10.99 -15.61
N TYR A 60 2.26 -11.56 -16.39
CA TYR A 60 1.47 -10.82 -17.41
C TYR A 60 0.50 -9.79 -16.79
N SER A 61 0.06 -10.01 -15.56
CA SER A 61 -0.78 -9.07 -14.79
C SER A 61 -0.04 -7.82 -14.31
N SER A 62 1.29 -7.77 -14.47
CA SER A 62 2.09 -6.61 -14.07
C SER A 62 1.74 -5.40 -14.93
N PHE A 63 1.37 -5.60 -16.19
CA PHE A 63 0.89 -4.50 -17.03
C PHE A 63 -0.40 -3.90 -16.47
N THR A 64 -1.40 -4.75 -16.20
CA THR A 64 -2.70 -4.31 -15.67
C THR A 64 -2.53 -3.64 -14.30
N ALA A 65 -1.73 -4.24 -13.41
CA ALA A 65 -1.48 -3.68 -12.08
C ALA A 65 -0.78 -2.31 -12.16
N VAL A 66 0.22 -2.14 -13.04
CA VAL A 66 0.86 -0.82 -13.22
C VAL A 66 -0.13 0.17 -13.83
N TYR A 67 -0.94 -0.24 -14.81
CA TYR A 67 -1.94 0.64 -15.41
C TYR A 67 -2.98 1.11 -14.37
N GLU A 68 -3.52 0.19 -13.58
CA GLU A 68 -4.45 0.51 -12.49
C GLU A 68 -3.81 1.41 -11.44
N ALA A 69 -2.58 1.12 -11.02
CA ALA A 69 -1.83 1.96 -10.10
C ALA A 69 -1.60 3.36 -10.68
N ALA A 70 -1.24 3.48 -11.96
CA ALA A 70 -1.05 4.78 -12.60
C ALA A 70 -2.34 5.62 -12.64
N ARG A 71 -3.49 4.99 -12.91
CA ARG A 71 -4.80 5.65 -12.88
C ARG A 71 -5.21 6.08 -11.48
N GLU A 72 -4.91 5.26 -10.48
CA GLU A 72 -5.16 5.59 -9.07
C GLU A 72 -4.27 6.75 -8.61
N ILE A 73 -2.98 6.71 -8.92
CA ILE A 73 -2.01 7.79 -8.64
C ILE A 73 -2.49 9.12 -9.22
N GLN A 74 -2.96 9.13 -10.48
CA GLN A 74 -3.55 10.32 -11.11
C GLN A 74 -4.76 10.85 -10.33
N THR A 75 -5.55 9.96 -9.73
CA THR A 75 -6.74 10.33 -8.96
C THR A 75 -6.36 10.94 -7.61
N TYR A 76 -5.28 10.47 -6.99
CA TYR A 76 -4.75 11.05 -5.75
C TYR A 76 -4.07 12.41 -5.99
N GLY A 77 -3.31 12.53 -7.08
CA GLY A 77 -2.59 13.76 -7.44
C GLY A 77 -1.32 14.03 -6.61
N ASN A 78 -0.99 13.18 -5.63
CA ASN A 78 0.19 13.33 -4.76
C ASN A 78 0.62 11.97 -4.14
N ALA A 79 0.91 10.95 -4.95
CA ALA A 79 1.09 9.59 -4.42
C ALA A 79 2.51 9.26 -3.96
N THR A 80 2.68 8.43 -2.93
CA THR A 80 3.97 7.83 -2.58
C THR A 80 3.89 6.31 -2.72
N VAL A 81 4.64 5.77 -3.67
CA VAL A 81 4.75 4.33 -3.93
C VAL A 81 5.80 3.73 -3.00
N LEU A 82 5.35 3.00 -2.00
CA LEU A 82 6.16 2.28 -1.03
C LEU A 82 6.47 0.88 -1.59
N GLN A 83 7.66 0.71 -2.14
CA GLN A 83 8.06 -0.52 -2.84
C GLN A 83 8.78 -1.49 -1.90
N LEU A 84 8.37 -2.75 -1.92
CA LEU A 84 9.07 -3.88 -1.29
C LEU A 84 9.60 -4.80 -2.40
N THR A 85 10.92 -4.90 -2.49
CA THR A 85 11.66 -5.78 -3.41
C THR A 85 12.82 -6.44 -2.70
N ASP A 86 13.29 -7.56 -3.24
CA ASP A 86 14.51 -8.21 -2.80
C ASP A 86 15.72 -7.26 -2.87
N PHE A 87 16.73 -7.52 -2.05
CA PHE A 87 18.03 -6.91 -2.19
C PHE A 87 18.89 -7.77 -3.10
N ASP A 88 18.75 -7.57 -4.41
CA ASP A 88 19.57 -8.21 -5.43
C ASP A 88 19.73 -7.25 -6.64
N PRO A 89 20.54 -7.61 -7.66
CA PRO A 89 20.74 -6.74 -8.82
C PRO A 89 19.45 -6.33 -9.54
N SER A 90 18.43 -7.19 -9.54
CA SER A 90 17.13 -6.91 -10.18
C SER A 90 16.25 -6.04 -9.29
N GLY A 91 16.12 -6.36 -8.01
CA GLY A 91 15.30 -5.67 -7.03
C GLY A 91 15.71 -4.21 -6.82
N GLU A 92 17.01 -3.89 -6.93
CA GLU A 92 17.50 -2.51 -6.94
C GLU A 92 17.13 -1.76 -8.24
N ASP A 93 17.08 -2.44 -9.38
CA ASP A 93 16.68 -1.83 -10.67
C ASP A 93 15.16 -1.71 -10.82
N MET A 94 14.37 -2.45 -10.03
CA MET A 94 12.91 -2.45 -10.05
C MET A 94 12.29 -1.11 -9.66
N VAL A 95 12.99 -0.30 -8.84
CA VAL A 95 12.59 1.08 -8.54
C VAL A 95 12.48 1.89 -9.83
N ARG A 96 13.60 1.97 -10.55
CA ARG A 96 13.71 2.68 -11.84
C ARG A 96 12.75 2.09 -12.87
N ASP A 97 12.60 0.76 -12.88
CA ASP A 97 11.73 0.09 -13.83
C ASP A 97 10.26 0.43 -13.62
N LEU A 98 9.78 0.39 -12.38
CA LEU A 98 8.41 0.72 -12.03
C LEU A 98 8.10 2.19 -12.27
N GLU A 99 8.98 3.10 -11.85
CA GLU A 99 8.85 4.54 -12.10
C GLU A 99 8.62 4.81 -13.60
N ARG A 100 9.50 4.28 -14.46
CA ARG A 100 9.38 4.42 -15.91
C ARG A 100 8.05 3.90 -16.45
N ARG A 101 7.54 2.78 -15.93
CA ARG A 101 6.27 2.20 -16.39
C ARG A 101 5.07 3.02 -15.90
N LEU A 102 5.06 3.48 -14.65
CA LEU A 102 4.00 4.33 -14.09
C LEU A 102 3.90 5.64 -14.88
N THR A 103 5.04 6.32 -15.11
CA THR A 103 5.09 7.53 -15.94
C THR A 103 4.59 7.27 -17.36
N ARG A 104 4.94 6.12 -17.95
CA ARG A 104 4.46 5.74 -19.30
C ARG A 104 2.93 5.61 -19.39
N TYR A 105 2.26 5.19 -18.32
CA TYR A 105 0.79 5.14 -18.26
C TYR A 105 0.16 6.44 -17.73
N GLY A 106 0.97 7.51 -17.62
CA GLY A 106 0.53 8.86 -17.30
C GLY A 106 0.48 9.17 -15.81
N ALA A 107 1.03 8.33 -14.92
CA ALA A 107 1.16 8.71 -13.53
C ALA A 107 2.01 9.98 -13.44
N GLU A 108 1.46 11.02 -12.84
CA GLU A 108 2.09 12.32 -12.60
C GLU A 108 2.08 12.58 -11.08
N ASP A 109 3.02 13.39 -10.60
CA ASP A 109 3.21 13.70 -9.17
C ASP A 109 3.19 12.48 -8.23
N PHE A 110 4.16 11.60 -8.41
CA PHE A 110 4.42 10.51 -7.47
C PHE A 110 5.89 10.46 -7.04
N GLN A 111 6.10 9.87 -5.87
CA GLN A 111 7.42 9.49 -5.38
C GLN A 111 7.47 7.98 -5.28
N LEU A 112 8.62 7.37 -5.57
CA LEU A 112 8.82 5.94 -5.39
C LEU A 112 9.96 5.74 -4.38
N VAL A 113 9.67 5.02 -3.31
CA VAL A 113 10.60 4.75 -2.22
C VAL A 113 10.67 3.25 -1.99
N LYS A 114 11.87 2.67 -2.07
CA LYS A 114 12.10 1.30 -1.60
C LYS A 114 12.16 1.30 -0.07
N ILE A 115 11.25 0.58 0.58
CA ILE A 115 11.08 0.61 2.04
C ILE A 115 11.61 -0.63 2.75
N ALA A 116 11.71 -1.76 2.04
CA ALA A 116 12.19 -3.03 2.58
C ALA A 116 13.50 -3.46 1.91
N LEU A 117 14.38 -4.07 2.70
CA LEU A 117 15.70 -4.54 2.26
C LEU A 117 16.53 -3.47 1.54
N THR A 118 16.55 -2.26 2.10
CA THR A 118 17.58 -1.27 1.76
C THR A 118 18.95 -1.76 2.23
N HIS A 119 20.03 -1.27 1.62
CA HIS A 119 21.39 -1.67 2.02
C HIS A 119 21.65 -1.45 3.53
N ILE A 120 21.08 -0.39 4.12
CA ILE A 120 21.19 -0.09 5.56
C ILE A 120 20.46 -1.15 6.39
N GLN A 121 19.25 -1.53 5.99
CA GLN A 121 18.48 -2.58 6.67
C GLN A 121 19.19 -3.92 6.58
N VAL A 122 19.69 -4.30 5.39
CA VAL A 122 20.42 -5.56 5.19
C VAL A 122 21.66 -5.62 6.09
N ALA A 123 22.46 -4.55 6.14
CA ALA A 123 23.65 -4.49 6.99
C ALA A 123 23.31 -4.50 8.50
N GLY A 124 22.18 -3.92 8.90
CA GLY A 124 21.80 -3.79 10.31
C GLY A 124 21.02 -4.97 10.89
N LEU A 125 20.24 -5.69 10.08
CA LEU A 125 19.33 -6.75 10.53
C LEU A 125 19.99 -8.12 10.65
N GLY A 126 21.21 -8.30 10.11
CA GLY A 126 21.91 -9.59 10.16
C GLY A 126 21.16 -10.72 9.46
N LEU A 127 20.43 -10.39 8.38
CA LEU A 127 19.65 -11.35 7.61
C LEU A 127 20.58 -12.35 6.89
N PRO A 128 20.16 -13.61 6.69
CA PRO A 128 20.99 -14.62 6.04
C PRO A 128 21.31 -14.21 4.58
N PRO A 129 22.58 -13.96 4.25
CA PRO A 129 22.95 -13.56 2.89
C PRO A 129 22.97 -14.77 1.96
N MET A 130 22.72 -14.52 0.69
CA MET A 130 22.93 -15.47 -0.40
C MET A 130 23.78 -14.84 -1.51
N PRO A 131 24.49 -15.64 -2.32
CA PRO A 131 25.23 -15.09 -3.45
C PRO A 131 24.28 -14.44 -4.45
N ALA A 132 24.56 -13.18 -4.81
CA ALA A 132 23.83 -12.49 -5.86
C ALA A 132 24.02 -13.19 -7.22
N LYS A 133 22.99 -13.15 -8.06
CA LYS A 133 22.98 -13.83 -9.36
C LYS A 133 23.99 -13.17 -10.31
N THR A 134 25.14 -13.81 -10.49
CA THR A 134 26.23 -13.33 -11.37
C THR A 134 25.85 -13.28 -12.85
N SER A 135 24.84 -14.05 -13.26
CA SER A 135 24.30 -14.03 -14.63
C SER A 135 23.38 -12.83 -14.91
N ASP A 136 22.96 -12.07 -13.89
CA ASP A 136 22.17 -10.86 -14.10
C ASP A 136 23.07 -9.78 -14.74
N PRO A 137 22.65 -9.15 -15.85
CA PRO A 137 23.45 -8.11 -16.52
C PRO A 137 23.72 -6.88 -15.65
N ARG A 138 22.99 -6.71 -14.54
CA ARG A 138 23.13 -5.63 -13.56
C ARG A 138 24.10 -5.98 -12.43
N TYR A 139 24.56 -7.24 -12.35
CA TYR A 139 25.40 -7.75 -11.28
C TYR A 139 26.66 -6.91 -11.05
N GLU A 140 27.41 -6.59 -12.11
CA GLU A 140 28.65 -5.79 -12.03
C GLU A 140 28.43 -4.47 -11.27
N ARG A 141 27.36 -3.74 -11.62
CA ARG A 141 27.01 -2.46 -10.98
C ARG A 141 26.56 -2.65 -9.53
N PHE A 142 25.76 -3.68 -9.27
CA PHE A 142 25.31 -4.03 -7.92
C PHE A 142 26.50 -4.39 -7.04
N ALA A 143 27.38 -5.28 -7.51
CA ALA A 143 28.55 -5.75 -6.78
C ALA A 143 29.55 -4.62 -6.47
N ALA A 144 29.75 -3.69 -7.40
CA ALA A 144 30.59 -2.51 -7.17
C ALA A 144 30.03 -1.57 -6.08
N THR A 145 28.71 -1.56 -5.87
CA THR A 145 28.04 -0.64 -4.91
C THR A 145 27.81 -1.30 -3.55
N TYR A 146 27.39 -2.56 -3.55
CA TYR A 146 26.84 -3.26 -2.38
C TYR A 146 27.57 -4.57 -2.05
N GLY A 147 28.48 -5.03 -2.90
CA GLY A 147 29.11 -6.34 -2.77
C GLY A 147 28.32 -7.47 -3.42
N SER A 148 28.78 -8.71 -3.24
CA SER A 148 28.25 -9.88 -3.95
C SER A 148 27.11 -10.61 -3.24
N GLU A 149 26.59 -10.04 -2.16
CA GLU A 149 25.55 -10.65 -1.33
C GLU A 149 24.17 -10.07 -1.68
N ALA A 150 23.18 -10.94 -1.67
CA ALA A 150 21.77 -10.64 -1.87
C ALA A 150 20.94 -11.16 -0.69
N VAL A 151 19.76 -10.59 -0.50
CA VAL A 151 18.78 -11.01 0.52
C VAL A 151 17.38 -10.98 -0.09
N GLU A 152 16.61 -12.04 0.11
CA GLU A 152 15.21 -12.12 -0.31
C GLU A 152 14.26 -11.57 0.76
N LEU A 153 13.12 -11.03 0.36
CA LEU A 153 12.08 -10.54 1.27
C LEU A 153 11.59 -11.62 2.24
N ASP A 154 11.58 -12.89 1.81
CA ASP A 154 11.18 -14.02 2.65
C ASP A 154 12.13 -14.26 3.83
N ALA A 155 13.34 -13.67 3.81
CA ALA A 155 14.27 -13.71 4.93
C ALA A 155 13.90 -12.73 6.06
N LEU A 156 13.00 -11.76 5.80
CA LEU A 156 12.56 -10.83 6.83
C LEU A 156 11.68 -11.55 7.87
N PRO A 157 11.99 -11.40 9.17
CA PRO A 157 11.08 -11.80 10.23
C PRO A 157 9.71 -11.11 10.06
N PRO A 158 8.58 -11.79 10.34
CA PRO A 158 7.24 -11.21 10.16
C PRO A 158 7.01 -9.91 10.94
N ASP A 159 7.54 -9.82 12.15
CA ASP A 159 7.49 -8.63 13.02
C ASP A 159 8.31 -7.47 12.44
N GLU A 160 9.47 -7.76 11.85
CA GLU A 160 10.28 -6.76 11.14
C GLU A 160 9.60 -6.27 9.86
N LEU A 161 8.99 -7.17 9.08
CA LEU A 161 8.20 -6.80 7.91
C LEU A 161 7.04 -5.88 8.31
N GLU A 162 6.31 -6.21 9.37
CA GLU A 162 5.23 -5.38 9.90
C GLU A 162 5.75 -4.01 10.32
N ARG A 163 6.85 -3.95 11.09
CA ARG A 163 7.48 -2.71 11.54
C ARG A 163 7.88 -1.81 10.37
N ILE A 164 8.49 -2.38 9.33
CA ILE A 164 8.92 -1.65 8.14
C ILE A 164 7.72 -1.03 7.42
N VAL A 165 6.66 -1.80 7.19
CA VAL A 165 5.47 -1.33 6.48
C VAL A 165 4.73 -0.26 7.29
N ILE A 166 4.52 -0.49 8.59
CA ILE A 166 3.88 0.49 9.48
C ILE A 166 4.66 1.79 9.48
N HIS A 167 5.97 1.73 9.74
CA HIS A 167 6.80 2.92 9.82
C HIS A 167 6.78 3.73 8.52
N ALA A 168 6.82 3.05 7.37
CA ALA A 168 6.76 3.72 6.07
C ALA A 168 5.42 4.44 5.85
N ILE A 169 4.30 3.83 6.22
CA ILE A 169 2.98 4.46 6.10
C ILE A 169 2.84 5.63 7.10
N GLU A 170 3.19 5.40 8.36
CA GLU A 170 3.08 6.41 9.42
C GLU A 170 4.00 7.61 9.20
N SER A 171 5.12 7.44 8.50
CA SER A 171 6.01 8.56 8.13
C SER A 171 5.35 9.58 7.18
N LEU A 172 4.26 9.21 6.53
CA LEU A 172 3.46 10.07 5.65
C LEU A 172 2.19 10.59 6.32
N LEU A 173 1.93 10.16 7.55
CA LEU A 173 0.68 10.40 8.27
C LEU A 173 0.82 11.59 9.21
N ASP A 174 0.04 12.65 8.97
CA ASP A 174 -0.29 13.63 9.98
C ASP A 174 -1.37 13.04 10.89
N ILE A 175 -0.93 12.58 12.05
CA ILE A 175 -1.77 11.88 13.02
C ILE A 175 -2.84 12.79 13.64
N ASP A 176 -2.53 14.09 13.81
CA ASP A 176 -3.49 15.04 14.38
C ASP A 176 -4.64 15.25 13.40
N GLN A 177 -4.32 15.50 12.13
CA GLN A 177 -5.33 15.61 11.08
C GLN A 177 -6.12 14.31 10.87
N TRP A 178 -5.46 13.15 10.95
CA TRP A 178 -6.13 11.85 10.84
C TRP A 178 -7.14 11.63 11.97
N ASN A 179 -6.78 12.01 13.20
CA ASN A 179 -7.67 11.90 14.36
C ASN A 179 -8.86 12.86 14.24
N GLU A 180 -8.65 14.10 13.78
CA GLU A 180 -9.72 15.06 13.50
C GLU A 180 -10.69 14.53 12.44
N ASP A 181 -10.17 13.98 11.34
CA ASP A 181 -10.97 13.39 10.27
C ASP A 181 -11.77 12.18 10.76
N THR A 182 -11.17 11.35 11.61
CA THR A 182 -11.83 10.19 12.21
C THR A 182 -12.99 10.64 13.10
N ALA A 183 -12.77 11.62 13.98
CA ALA A 183 -13.83 12.15 14.85
C ALA A 183 -14.99 12.78 14.06
N ARG A 184 -14.67 13.47 12.96
CA ARG A 184 -15.67 14.03 12.04
C ARG A 184 -16.49 12.94 11.34
N ILE A 185 -15.86 11.87 10.87
CA ILE A 185 -16.55 10.73 10.26
C ILE A 185 -17.49 10.05 11.25
N GLU A 186 -17.08 9.87 12.50
CA GLU A 186 -17.95 9.28 13.53
C GLU A 186 -19.17 10.18 13.80
N THR A 187 -18.98 11.50 13.86
CA THR A 187 -20.10 12.45 14.02
C THR A 187 -21.06 12.38 12.82
N GLU A 188 -20.53 12.41 11.60
CA GLU A 188 -21.35 12.31 10.38
C GLU A 188 -22.05 10.95 10.25
N LYS A 189 -21.42 9.87 10.74
CA LYS A 189 -21.99 8.54 10.78
C LYS A 189 -23.18 8.47 11.73
N GLU A 190 -23.11 9.12 12.89
CA GLU A 190 -24.25 9.27 13.81
C GLU A 190 -25.39 10.04 13.15
N GLU A 191 -25.12 11.16 12.46
CA GLU A 191 -26.14 11.91 11.72
C GLU A 191 -26.81 11.08 10.62
N VAL A 192 -26.04 10.28 9.88
CA VAL A 192 -26.56 9.37 8.86
C VAL A 192 -27.44 8.29 9.50
N ARG A 193 -27.02 7.72 10.64
CA ARG A 193 -27.79 6.73 11.39
C ARG A 193 -29.13 7.29 11.87
N ASP A 194 -29.12 8.49 12.45
CA ASP A 194 -30.34 9.16 12.92
C ASP A 194 -31.29 9.43 11.74
N ARG A 195 -30.76 9.91 10.61
CA ARG A 195 -31.55 10.19 9.41
C ARG A 195 -32.17 8.93 8.81
N ILE A 196 -31.42 7.83 8.77
CA ILE A 196 -31.93 6.54 8.31
C ILE A 196 -33.04 6.04 9.24
N THR A 197 -32.85 6.16 10.55
CA THR A 197 -33.85 5.75 11.55
C THR A 197 -35.15 6.53 11.37
N GLU A 198 -35.08 7.86 11.23
CA GLU A 198 -36.25 8.72 10.97
C GLU A 198 -36.97 8.36 9.67
N LEU A 199 -36.24 7.96 8.62
CA LEU A 199 -36.84 7.54 7.35
C LEU A 199 -37.53 6.18 7.46
N LEU A 200 -36.94 5.24 8.21
CA LEU A 200 -37.52 3.92 8.44
C LEU A 200 -38.83 4.01 9.24
N GLU A 201 -38.88 4.86 10.27
CA GLU A 201 -40.10 5.13 11.05
C GLU A 201 -41.25 5.71 10.21
N LYS A 202 -40.94 6.39 9.09
CA LYS A 202 -41.96 6.93 8.17
C LYS A 202 -42.47 5.91 7.15
N ILE A 203 -41.77 4.79 7.00
CA ILE A 203 -42.09 3.72 6.05
C ILE A 203 -42.92 2.62 6.74
N GLU A 204 -42.75 2.45 8.05
CA GLU A 204 -43.60 1.61 8.91
C GLU A 204 -44.99 2.24 9.18
#